data_AF-A0A950AGI8-F1
#
_entry.id   AF-A0A950AGI8-F1
#
_cell.length_a   1.000
_cell.length_b   1.000
_cell.length_c   1.000
_cell.angle_alpha   90.00
_cell.angle_beta   90.00
_cell.angle_gamma   90.00
#
_symmetry.space_group_name_H-M   'P 1'
#
loop_
_entity.id
_entity.type
_entity.pdbx_description
1 polymer ?
#
loop_
_entity_poly.entity_id
_entity_poly.type
_entity_poly.pdbx_seq_one_letter_code
_entity_poly.pdbx_strand_id
1 'polypeptide(L)'
;GTTNVAKGLPGSICCLAAASPEPHIGASLKDVPTFYMMKLAYGVKAVRYMQRTGIEILSIRNPIEEIIPIVAKALRKRIRDLSVVVLDRPRHSKLVEAIRSSQAMVRMISDGDITAAIAPSIPESGVDLYVGIGGAPEAVLAAAAIRCLGGDIQAKMWPRDDEELKQVIELGFTEELQRVFHAADLAKGNNIIFCATGVSDSPLLRGVRVRGHTAVTHSILMRARSRTVRLIEAYHDLAHKTIRLRSTKRETPIA
;
A
#
# COMPACT_ATOMS: atom_id res chain seq x y z
N GLY A 1 2.61 -4.13 10.20
CA GLY A 1 2.67 -5.57 10.52
C GLY A 1 3.61 -5.84 11.68
N THR A 2 3.28 -5.34 12.87
CA THR A 2 4.05 -5.61 14.11
C THR A 2 3.98 -7.09 14.50
N THR A 3 2.83 -7.73 14.30
CA THR A 3 2.63 -9.18 14.48
C THR A 3 3.60 -10.01 13.64
N ASN A 4 3.84 -9.61 12.39
CA ASN A 4 4.77 -10.33 11.52
C ASN A 4 6.20 -10.25 12.07
N VAL A 5 6.65 -9.09 12.53
CA VAL A 5 7.96 -8.94 13.18
C VAL A 5 8.06 -9.82 14.42
N ALA A 6 7.06 -9.76 15.31
CA ALA A 6 7.06 -10.51 16.58
C ALA A 6 7.09 -12.03 16.37
N LYS A 7 6.53 -12.51 15.25
CA LYS A 7 6.47 -13.95 14.91
C LYS A 7 7.54 -14.39 13.91
N GLY A 8 8.46 -13.51 13.50
CA GLY A 8 9.46 -13.82 12.47
C GLY A 8 8.87 -14.10 11.08
N LEU A 9 7.67 -13.61 10.80
CA LEU A 9 6.99 -13.78 9.52
C LEU A 9 7.45 -12.74 8.48
N PRO A 10 7.38 -13.07 7.18
CA PRO A 10 7.69 -12.13 6.11
C PRO A 10 6.67 -10.97 6.04
N GLY A 11 7.01 -9.93 5.27
CA GLY A 11 6.08 -8.84 4.93
C GLY A 11 6.12 -7.63 5.87
N SER A 12 7.17 -7.46 6.67
CA SER A 12 7.32 -6.31 7.56
C SER A 12 8.25 -5.26 6.96
N ILE A 13 7.79 -4.02 6.89
CA ILE A 13 8.59 -2.85 6.50
C ILE A 13 8.47 -1.75 7.55
N CYS A 14 9.50 -0.91 7.64
CA CYS A 14 9.41 0.42 8.22
C CYS A 14 9.20 1.40 7.06
N CYS A 15 8.20 2.28 7.13
CA CYS A 15 7.91 3.22 6.04
C CYS A 15 7.52 4.61 6.54
N LEU A 16 7.72 5.59 5.67
CA LEU A 16 7.35 6.97 5.88
C LEU A 16 6.93 7.59 4.55
N ALA A 17 5.87 8.39 4.60
CA ALA A 17 5.53 9.32 3.54
C ALA A 17 5.66 10.75 4.10
N ALA A 18 6.23 11.64 3.32
CA ALA A 18 6.29 13.06 3.62
C ALA A 18 5.83 13.84 2.40
N ALA A 19 5.07 14.91 2.62
CA ALA A 19 4.62 15.78 1.56
C ALA A 19 4.65 17.24 2.01
N SER A 20 5.01 18.13 1.09
CA SER A 20 4.93 19.58 1.29
C SER A 20 3.76 20.13 0.47
N PRO A 21 2.77 20.79 1.10
CA PRO A 21 1.63 21.35 0.38
C PRO A 21 2.05 22.39 -0.65
N GLU A 22 1.44 22.31 -1.84
CA GLU A 22 1.51 23.35 -2.87
C GLU A 22 0.51 24.47 -2.53
N PRO A 23 0.65 25.71 -3.05
CA PRO A 23 -0.14 26.87 -2.60
C PRO A 23 -1.67 26.70 -2.59
N HIS A 24 -2.22 25.81 -3.44
CA HIS A 24 -3.66 25.55 -3.56
C HIS A 24 -4.12 24.25 -2.90
N ILE A 25 -3.21 23.57 -2.20
CA ILE A 25 -3.47 22.30 -1.52
C ILE A 25 -3.33 22.56 -0.02
N GLY A 26 -4.41 22.40 0.74
CA GLY A 26 -4.36 22.53 2.21
C GLY A 26 -3.51 21.42 2.84
N ALA A 27 -4.08 20.22 2.98
CA ALA A 27 -3.35 19.03 3.41
C ALA A 27 -2.97 18.16 2.21
N SER A 28 -1.69 17.80 2.09
CA SER A 28 -1.21 16.90 1.03
C SER A 28 -1.55 15.43 1.31
N LEU A 29 -1.39 14.98 2.55
CA LEU A 29 -1.80 13.65 2.97
C LEU A 29 -3.18 13.78 3.64
N LYS A 30 -4.18 13.08 3.10
CA LYS A 30 -5.56 13.17 3.57
C LYS A 30 -5.67 12.52 4.94
N ASP A 31 -6.29 13.25 5.86
CA ASP A 31 -6.80 12.68 7.10
C ASP A 31 -8.17 12.06 6.83
N VAL A 32 -8.33 10.78 7.21
CA VAL A 32 -9.53 9.98 6.93
C VAL A 32 -10.15 9.60 8.28
N PRO A 33 -11.40 10.02 8.58
CA PRO A 33 -12.04 9.84 9.89
C PRO A 33 -12.57 8.41 10.14
N THR A 34 -11.92 7.39 9.59
CA THR A 34 -12.31 5.97 9.81
C THR A 34 -11.09 5.11 10.07
N PHE A 35 -11.24 4.07 10.88
CA PHE A 35 -10.20 3.06 11.13
C PHE A 35 -9.85 2.26 9.88
N TYR A 36 -10.84 1.91 9.06
CA TYR A 36 -10.67 1.05 7.89
C TYR A 36 -11.17 1.69 6.60
N MET A 37 -10.54 1.28 5.49
CA MET A 37 -11.01 1.54 4.14
C MET A 37 -11.00 0.25 3.33
N MET A 38 -12.01 0.08 2.49
CA MET A 38 -11.96 -0.86 1.37
C MET A 38 -11.00 -0.27 0.33
N LYS A 39 -10.12 -1.10 -0.23
CA LYS A 39 -9.05 -0.69 -1.16
C LYS A 39 -9.09 -1.53 -2.42
N LEU A 40 -8.79 -0.91 -3.56
CA LEU A 40 -8.50 -1.55 -4.84
C LEU A 40 -7.28 -0.86 -5.44
N ALA A 41 -6.16 -1.56 -5.55
CA ALA A 41 -4.93 -1.01 -6.12
C ALA A 41 -4.49 -1.79 -7.36
N TYR A 42 -4.05 -1.04 -8.38
CA TYR A 42 -3.63 -1.56 -9.68
C TYR A 42 -2.51 -0.71 -10.30
N GLY A 43 -1.68 -1.34 -11.13
CA GLY A 43 -0.52 -0.69 -11.74
C GLY A 43 -0.83 0.23 -12.91
N VAL A 44 0.19 0.99 -13.34
CA VAL A 44 0.10 1.96 -14.45
C VAL A 44 -0.42 1.38 -15.78
N LYS A 45 -0.20 0.09 -16.04
CA LYS A 45 -0.70 -0.57 -17.25
C LYS A 45 -2.24 -0.61 -17.29
N ALA A 46 -2.89 -0.83 -16.14
CA ALA A 46 -4.35 -0.77 -16.03
C ALA A 46 -4.87 0.65 -16.25
N VAL A 47 -4.21 1.66 -15.66
CA VAL A 47 -4.54 3.08 -15.88
C VAL A 47 -4.46 3.45 -17.37
N ARG A 48 -3.35 3.12 -18.03
CA ARG A 48 -3.14 3.40 -19.46
C ARG A 48 -4.16 2.67 -20.35
N TYR A 49 -4.53 1.45 -19.97
CA TYR A 49 -5.56 0.70 -20.69
C TYR A 49 -6.89 1.43 -20.63
N MET A 50 -7.36 1.82 -19.44
CA MET A 50 -8.61 2.58 -19.28
C MET A 50 -8.60 3.89 -20.06
N GLN A 51 -7.52 4.67 -19.98
CA GLN A 51 -7.37 5.93 -20.70
C GLN A 51 -7.47 5.75 -22.22
N ARG A 52 -6.92 4.65 -22.75
CA ARG A 52 -6.94 4.37 -24.18
C ARG A 52 -8.29 3.83 -24.68
N THR A 53 -9.03 3.11 -23.84
CA THR A 53 -10.27 2.43 -24.23
C THR A 53 -11.54 3.14 -23.78
N GLY A 54 -11.44 4.16 -22.91
CA GLY A 54 -12.60 4.81 -22.30
C GLY A 54 -13.40 3.91 -21.34
N ILE A 55 -12.76 2.87 -20.79
CA ILE A 55 -13.42 1.90 -19.91
C ILE A 55 -13.41 2.45 -18.47
N GLU A 56 -14.59 2.66 -17.88
CA GLU A 56 -14.75 3.20 -16.51
C GLU A 56 -14.99 2.12 -15.44
N ILE A 57 -15.26 0.88 -15.85
CA ILE A 57 -15.68 -0.25 -14.97
C ILE A 57 -14.56 -0.79 -14.05
N LEU A 58 -13.34 -0.26 -14.12
CA LEU A 58 -12.33 -0.57 -13.09
C LEU A 58 -12.58 0.29 -11.84
N SER A 59 -13.71 0.07 -11.18
CA SER A 59 -14.08 0.76 -9.95
C SER A 59 -14.13 -0.18 -8.76
N ILE A 60 -13.73 0.30 -7.59
CA ILE A 60 -13.90 -0.39 -6.31
C ILE A 60 -15.37 -0.68 -5.97
N ARG A 61 -16.32 -0.03 -6.67
CA ARG A 61 -17.76 -0.27 -6.53
C ARG A 61 -18.23 -1.50 -7.31
N ASN A 62 -17.47 -1.92 -8.33
CA ASN A 62 -17.84 -3.07 -9.15
C ASN A 62 -17.47 -4.39 -8.44
N PRO A 63 -18.24 -5.46 -8.69
CA PRO A 63 -17.84 -6.82 -8.31
C PRO A 63 -16.45 -7.17 -8.85
N ILE A 64 -15.69 -7.95 -8.09
CA ILE A 64 -14.31 -8.32 -8.46
C ILE A 64 -14.28 -9.18 -9.74
N GLU A 65 -15.36 -9.91 -10.00
CA GLU A 65 -15.62 -10.71 -11.19
C GLU A 65 -15.67 -9.88 -12.47
N GLU A 66 -16.11 -8.61 -12.38
CA GLU A 66 -16.10 -7.66 -13.50
C GLU A 66 -14.71 -7.02 -13.68
N ILE A 67 -14.01 -6.77 -12.56
CA ILE A 67 -12.68 -6.14 -12.53
C ILE A 67 -11.61 -7.05 -13.14
N ILE A 68 -11.59 -8.34 -12.76
CA ILE A 68 -10.54 -9.30 -13.13
C ILE A 68 -10.34 -9.40 -14.66
N PRO A 69 -11.38 -9.59 -15.49
CA PRO A 69 -11.24 -9.65 -16.95
C PRO A 69 -10.66 -8.37 -17.56
N ILE A 70 -10.98 -7.20 -17.01
CA ILE A 70 -10.46 -5.90 -17.50
C ILE A 70 -8.96 -5.82 -17.23
N VAL A 71 -8.55 -6.19 -16.01
CA VAL A 71 -7.14 -6.18 -15.62
C VAL A 71 -6.35 -7.21 -16.42
N ALA A 72 -6.93 -8.39 -16.69
CA ALA A 72 -6.32 -9.41 -17.55
C ALA A 72 -6.03 -8.85 -18.96
N LYS A 73 -7.00 -8.18 -19.57
CA LYS A 73 -6.84 -7.50 -20.86
C LYS A 73 -5.79 -6.39 -20.81
N ALA A 74 -5.80 -5.57 -19.77
CA ALA A 74 -4.84 -4.48 -19.60
C ALA A 74 -3.40 -4.97 -19.47
N LEU A 75 -3.20 -6.09 -18.78
CA LEU A 75 -1.88 -6.70 -18.56
C LEU A 75 -1.49 -7.71 -19.63
N ARG A 76 -2.39 -8.03 -20.58
CA ARG A 76 -2.22 -9.07 -21.60
C ARG A 76 -1.89 -10.43 -20.99
N LYS A 77 -2.57 -10.76 -19.88
CA LYS A 77 -2.44 -12.03 -19.16
C LYS A 77 -3.71 -12.86 -19.32
N ARG A 78 -3.60 -14.19 -19.20
CA ARG A 78 -4.78 -15.03 -18.98
C ARG A 78 -5.27 -14.77 -17.57
N ILE A 79 -6.58 -14.90 -17.34
CA ILE A 79 -7.15 -14.68 -15.99
C ILE A 79 -6.48 -15.60 -14.94
N ARG A 80 -6.22 -16.87 -15.30
CA ARG A 80 -5.51 -17.84 -14.46
C ARG A 80 -4.07 -17.45 -14.07
N ASP A 81 -3.46 -16.51 -14.80
CA ASP A 81 -2.11 -16.01 -14.52
C ASP A 81 -2.14 -14.70 -13.72
N LEU A 82 -3.33 -14.17 -13.41
CA LEU A 82 -3.47 -12.99 -12.55
C LEU A 82 -3.31 -13.37 -11.09
N SER A 83 -2.51 -12.59 -10.37
CA SER A 83 -2.28 -12.70 -8.93
C SER A 83 -2.97 -11.57 -8.19
N VAL A 84 -3.98 -11.91 -7.38
CA VAL A 84 -4.74 -10.97 -6.55
C VAL A 84 -4.36 -11.17 -5.09
N VAL A 85 -3.85 -10.12 -4.45
CA VAL A 85 -3.50 -10.15 -3.03
C VAL A 85 -4.63 -9.61 -2.17
N VAL A 86 -4.91 -10.27 -1.05
CA VAL A 86 -5.94 -9.90 -0.07
C VAL A 86 -5.46 -10.22 1.35
N LEU A 87 -5.89 -9.44 2.34
CA LEU A 87 -5.63 -9.77 3.75
C LEU A 87 -6.43 -11.02 4.16
N ASP A 88 -5.80 -11.95 4.85
CA ASP A 88 -6.45 -13.14 5.40
C ASP A 88 -7.30 -12.75 6.63
N ARG A 89 -8.59 -12.48 6.39
CA ARG A 89 -9.54 -12.04 7.42
C ARG A 89 -10.93 -12.63 7.11
N PRO A 90 -11.72 -12.99 8.13
CA PRO A 90 -13.09 -13.48 7.92
C PRO A 90 -13.98 -12.54 7.10
N ARG A 91 -13.80 -11.23 7.25
CA ARG A 91 -14.52 -10.21 6.46
C ARG A 91 -14.23 -10.23 4.95
N HIS A 92 -13.21 -10.98 4.50
CA HIS A 92 -12.86 -11.11 3.09
C HIS A 92 -13.27 -12.46 2.48
N SER A 93 -13.93 -13.36 3.20
CA SER A 93 -14.26 -14.70 2.69
C SER A 93 -15.04 -14.66 1.37
N LYS A 94 -16.07 -13.80 1.27
CA LYS A 94 -16.85 -13.61 0.03
C LYS A 94 -16.00 -13.08 -1.13
N LEU A 95 -15.10 -12.14 -0.85
CA LEU A 95 -14.19 -11.58 -1.83
C LEU A 95 -13.20 -12.64 -2.35
N VAL A 96 -12.68 -13.49 -1.44
CA VAL A 96 -11.79 -14.60 -1.79
C VAL A 96 -12.51 -15.63 -2.67
N GLU A 97 -13.75 -16.00 -2.33
CA GLU A 97 -14.58 -16.89 -3.16
C GLU A 97 -14.80 -16.30 -4.55
N ALA A 98 -15.20 -15.03 -4.65
CA ALA A 98 -15.41 -14.34 -5.92
C ALA A 98 -14.16 -14.31 -6.82
N ILE A 99 -12.98 -14.06 -6.23
CA ILE A 99 -11.69 -14.12 -6.94
C ILE A 99 -11.42 -15.53 -7.48
N ARG A 100 -11.63 -16.56 -6.64
CA ARG A 100 -11.42 -17.97 -7.02
C ARG A 100 -12.39 -18.44 -8.10
N SER A 101 -13.67 -18.05 -8.00
CA SER A 101 -14.70 -18.34 -9.02
C SER A 101 -14.37 -17.70 -10.36
N SER A 102 -13.70 -16.55 -10.35
CA SER A 102 -13.15 -15.91 -11.55
C SER A 102 -11.91 -16.61 -12.11
N GLN A 103 -11.41 -17.66 -11.46
CA GLN A 103 -10.19 -18.43 -11.81
C GLN A 103 -8.87 -17.65 -11.66
N ALA A 104 -8.86 -16.48 -11.04
CA ALA A 104 -7.62 -15.78 -10.73
C ALA A 104 -6.92 -16.41 -9.50
N MET A 105 -5.59 -16.31 -9.44
CA MET A 105 -4.85 -16.75 -8.25
C MET A 105 -5.10 -15.78 -7.10
N VAL A 106 -5.44 -16.30 -5.93
CA VAL A 106 -5.55 -15.51 -4.70
C VAL A 106 -4.34 -15.77 -3.81
N ARG A 107 -3.65 -14.70 -3.41
CA ARG A 107 -2.57 -14.74 -2.43
C ARG A 107 -3.01 -14.04 -1.16
N MET A 108 -3.22 -14.81 -0.10
CA MET A 108 -3.64 -14.27 1.18
C MET A 108 -2.42 -13.89 2.03
N ILE A 109 -2.48 -12.74 2.71
CA ILE A 109 -1.42 -12.25 3.60
C ILE A 109 -1.98 -11.97 4.99
N SER A 110 -1.23 -12.32 6.04
CA SER A 110 -1.64 -12.10 7.43
C SER A 110 -1.67 -10.62 7.80
N ASP A 111 -0.71 -9.84 7.30
CA ASP A 111 -0.52 -8.42 7.62
C ASP A 111 0.33 -7.76 6.52
N GLY A 112 0.38 -6.43 6.51
CA GLY A 112 1.29 -5.68 5.63
C GLY A 112 0.68 -5.27 4.29
N ASP A 113 -0.56 -4.79 4.31
CA ASP A 113 -1.28 -4.39 3.10
C ASP A 113 -0.69 -3.16 2.39
N ILE A 114 0.14 -2.33 3.04
CA ILE A 114 0.91 -1.27 2.37
C ILE A 114 1.73 -1.86 1.23
N THR A 115 2.56 -2.87 1.50
CA THR A 115 3.42 -3.47 0.47
C THR A 115 2.60 -4.16 -0.61
N ALA A 116 1.51 -4.83 -0.23
CA ALA A 116 0.62 -5.49 -1.16
C ALA A 116 -0.11 -4.51 -2.09
N ALA A 117 -0.57 -3.37 -1.57
CA ALA A 117 -1.21 -2.33 -2.36
C ALA A 117 -0.25 -1.62 -3.32
N ILE A 118 1.02 -1.49 -2.95
CA ILE A 118 2.06 -0.90 -3.82
C ILE A 118 2.52 -1.90 -4.89
N ALA A 119 2.51 -3.20 -4.60
CA ALA A 119 3.04 -4.26 -5.46
C ALA A 119 2.53 -4.25 -6.92
N PRO A 120 1.23 -4.01 -7.22
CA PRO A 120 0.75 -3.85 -8.60
C PRO A 120 1.46 -2.78 -9.43
N SER A 121 2.01 -1.76 -8.76
CA SER A 121 2.72 -0.65 -9.39
C SER A 121 4.22 -0.90 -9.55
N ILE A 122 4.73 -2.03 -9.05
CA ILE A 122 6.13 -2.41 -9.13
C ILE A 122 6.29 -3.45 -10.25
N PRO A 123 7.18 -3.22 -11.24
CA PRO A 123 7.51 -4.23 -12.24
C PRO A 123 7.98 -5.53 -11.57
N GLU A 124 7.55 -6.67 -12.09
CA GLU A 124 8.00 -8.00 -11.66
C GLU A 124 7.67 -8.39 -10.20
N SER A 125 6.81 -7.63 -9.51
CA SER A 125 6.37 -7.95 -8.14
C SER A 125 5.61 -9.29 -8.00
N GLY A 126 5.11 -9.82 -9.12
CA GLY A 126 4.24 -11.01 -9.14
C GLY A 126 2.84 -10.74 -8.57
N VAL A 127 2.45 -9.47 -8.40
CA VAL A 127 1.13 -9.05 -7.92
C VAL A 127 0.49 -8.15 -8.98
N ASP A 128 -0.72 -8.48 -9.39
CA ASP A 128 -1.45 -7.74 -10.43
C ASP A 128 -2.53 -6.83 -9.83
N LEU A 129 -3.13 -7.26 -8.72
CA LEU A 129 -4.14 -6.52 -7.97
C LEU A 129 -3.94 -6.69 -6.47
N TYR A 130 -4.31 -5.65 -5.74
CA TYR A 130 -4.63 -5.76 -4.32
C TYR A 130 -6.07 -5.30 -4.10
N VAL A 131 -6.84 -6.08 -3.35
CA VAL A 131 -8.23 -5.76 -3.04
C VAL A 131 -8.56 -6.20 -1.62
N GLY A 132 -9.26 -5.35 -0.86
CA GLY A 132 -9.76 -5.70 0.47
C GLY A 132 -9.80 -4.53 1.45
N ILE A 133 -10.32 -4.82 2.65
CA ILE A 133 -10.49 -3.89 3.77
C ILE A 133 -9.26 -3.95 4.68
N GLY A 134 -8.57 -2.81 4.76
CA GLY A 134 -7.39 -2.61 5.62
C GLY A 134 -7.39 -1.22 6.23
N GLY A 135 -6.38 -0.87 7.02
CA GLY A 135 -6.39 0.38 7.78
C GLY A 135 -6.38 1.63 6.89
N ALA A 136 -7.11 2.67 7.28
CA ALA A 136 -7.17 3.92 6.51
C ALA A 136 -5.81 4.63 6.39
N PRO A 137 -4.99 4.74 7.47
CA PRO A 137 -3.65 5.34 7.36
C PRO A 137 -2.76 4.62 6.34
N GLU A 138 -2.84 3.29 6.27
CA GLU A 138 -2.12 2.47 5.30
C GLU A 138 -2.56 2.73 3.86
N ALA A 139 -3.84 3.11 3.63
CA ALA A 139 -4.30 3.53 2.30
C ALA A 139 -3.61 4.82 1.84
N VAL A 140 -3.45 5.79 2.75
CA VAL A 140 -2.80 7.07 2.47
C VAL A 140 -1.30 6.86 2.20
N LEU A 141 -0.62 6.01 2.98
CA LEU A 141 0.77 5.65 2.73
C LEU A 141 0.97 4.93 1.40
N ALA A 142 0.10 3.97 1.06
CA ALA A 142 0.12 3.27 -0.21
C ALA A 142 -0.14 4.24 -1.38
N ALA A 143 -1.09 5.16 -1.24
CA ALA A 143 -1.37 6.19 -2.23
C ALA A 143 -0.15 7.08 -2.49
N ALA A 144 0.57 7.51 -1.45
CA ALA A 144 1.79 8.31 -1.59
C ALA A 144 2.88 7.57 -2.39
N ALA A 145 3.07 6.27 -2.14
CA ALA A 145 3.98 5.43 -2.92
C ALA A 145 3.53 5.24 -4.37
N ILE A 146 2.25 4.92 -4.60
CA ILE A 146 1.67 4.72 -5.94
C ILE A 146 1.73 6.02 -6.75
N ARG A 147 1.54 7.19 -6.12
CA ARG A 147 1.73 8.49 -6.75
C ARG A 147 3.15 8.68 -7.27
N CYS A 148 4.16 8.05 -6.63
CA CYS A 148 5.53 8.06 -7.13
C CYS A 148 5.73 7.09 -8.31
N LEU A 149 5.24 5.85 -8.19
CA LEU A 149 5.45 4.76 -9.16
C LEU A 149 4.58 4.84 -10.42
N GLY A 150 3.39 5.42 -10.30
CA GLY A 150 2.33 5.34 -11.30
C GLY A 150 1.45 4.10 -11.11
N GLY A 151 0.18 4.22 -11.49
CA GLY A 151 -0.89 3.30 -11.06
C GLY A 151 -1.94 4.11 -10.31
N ASP A 152 -2.83 3.42 -9.62
CA ASP A 152 -3.83 4.06 -8.77
C ASP A 152 -4.23 3.13 -7.62
N ILE A 153 -4.74 3.74 -6.56
CA ILE A 153 -5.45 3.07 -5.48
C ILE A 153 -6.78 3.79 -5.31
N GLN A 154 -7.86 3.05 -5.52
CA GLN A 154 -9.18 3.48 -5.11
C GLN A 154 -9.42 3.04 -3.67
N ALA A 155 -10.02 3.90 -2.87
CA ALA A 155 -10.38 3.61 -1.51
C ALA A 155 -11.76 4.16 -1.18
N LYS A 156 -12.50 3.46 -0.33
CA LYS A 156 -13.78 3.90 0.23
C LYS A 156 -13.77 3.69 1.73
N MET A 157 -14.28 4.67 2.49
CA MET A 157 -14.46 4.55 3.94
C MET A 157 -15.22 3.27 4.27
N TRP A 158 -14.78 2.60 5.33
CA TRP A 158 -15.44 1.38 5.83
C TRP A 158 -15.59 1.51 7.34
N PRO A 159 -16.63 2.23 7.82
CA PRO A 159 -16.97 2.23 9.24
C PRO A 159 -17.24 0.80 9.70
N ARG A 160 -16.63 0.39 10.81
CA ARG A 160 -16.64 -0.98 11.30
C ARG A 160 -17.90 -1.33 12.08
N ASP A 161 -18.60 -0.32 12.57
CA ASP A 161 -19.81 -0.40 13.38
C ASP A 161 -20.64 0.90 13.24
N ASP A 162 -21.88 0.86 13.73
CA ASP A 162 -22.82 2.00 13.67
C ASP A 162 -22.35 3.20 14.49
N GLU A 163 -21.50 2.97 15.50
CA GLU A 163 -20.98 4.03 16.36
C GLU A 163 -19.92 4.86 15.62
N GLU A 164 -18.97 4.20 14.96
CA GLU A 164 -18.02 4.85 14.07
C GLU A 164 -18.74 5.57 12.92
N LEU A 165 -19.81 4.97 12.36
CA LEU A 165 -20.61 5.61 11.31
C LEU A 165 -21.24 6.93 11.79
N LYS A 166 -21.82 6.96 12.99
CA LYS A 166 -22.37 8.19 13.59
C LYS A 166 -21.29 9.24 13.81
N GLN A 167 -20.13 8.84 14.35
CA GLN A 167 -19.01 9.75 14.57
C GLN A 167 -18.54 10.41 13.26
N VAL A 168 -18.45 9.65 12.17
CA VAL A 168 -18.10 10.19 10.84
C VAL A 168 -19.12 11.22 10.37
N ILE A 169 -20.42 10.96 10.59
CA ILE A 169 -21.51 11.87 10.23
C ILE A 169 -21.46 13.14 11.08
N GLU A 170 -21.27 13.03 12.39
CA GLU A 170 -21.17 14.15 13.33
C GLU A 170 -19.96 15.05 13.03
N LEU A 171 -18.85 14.46 12.58
CA LEU A 171 -17.67 15.18 12.11
C LEU A 171 -17.87 15.85 10.73
N GLY A 172 -19.03 15.69 10.10
CA GLY A 172 -19.40 16.35 8.84
C GLY A 172 -18.94 15.63 7.57
N PHE A 173 -18.57 14.35 7.65
CA PHE A 173 -18.03 13.58 6.51
C PHE A 173 -19.07 12.70 5.79
N THR A 174 -20.36 13.02 5.92
CA THR A 174 -21.46 12.23 5.34
C THR A 174 -21.34 12.02 3.83
N GLU A 175 -20.97 13.06 3.07
CA GLU A 175 -20.79 12.94 1.62
C GLU A 175 -19.57 12.07 1.26
N GLU A 176 -18.53 12.12 2.09
CA GLU A 176 -17.30 11.37 1.90
C GLU A 176 -17.47 9.86 2.14
N LEU A 177 -18.49 9.43 2.90
CA LEU A 177 -18.82 8.01 3.10
C LEU A 177 -19.12 7.27 1.79
N GLN A 178 -19.73 7.95 0.82
CA GLN A 178 -20.03 7.36 -0.49
C GLN A 178 -18.97 7.63 -1.54
N ARG A 179 -18.04 8.53 -1.27
CA ARG A 179 -16.98 8.92 -2.20
C ARG A 179 -15.98 7.78 -2.41
N VAL A 180 -15.54 7.63 -3.65
CA VAL A 180 -14.35 6.84 -3.99
C VAL A 180 -13.18 7.82 -4.03
N PHE A 181 -12.20 7.59 -3.16
CA PHE A 181 -10.94 8.32 -3.14
C PHE A 181 -9.96 7.65 -4.07
N HIS A 182 -9.35 8.41 -4.98
CA HIS A 182 -8.23 7.95 -5.79
C HIS A 182 -6.90 8.26 -5.09
N ALA A 183 -5.78 7.75 -5.62
CA ALA A 183 -4.45 8.01 -5.07
C ALA A 183 -4.16 9.51 -4.97
N ALA A 184 -4.66 10.30 -5.94
CA ALA A 184 -4.52 11.75 -5.98
C ALA A 184 -5.37 12.47 -4.92
N ASP A 185 -6.46 11.87 -4.44
CA ASP A 185 -7.28 12.43 -3.36
C ASP A 185 -6.65 12.17 -1.99
N LEU A 186 -6.05 10.99 -1.83
CA LEU A 186 -5.40 10.55 -0.59
C LEU A 186 -4.01 11.18 -0.40
N ALA A 187 -3.26 11.36 -1.49
CA ALA A 187 -1.94 11.97 -1.50
C ALA A 187 -1.86 13.04 -2.62
N LYS A 188 -2.25 14.25 -2.25
CA LYS A 188 -2.40 15.44 -3.11
C LYS A 188 -1.05 16.10 -3.38
N GLY A 189 -0.94 16.69 -4.57
CA GLY A 189 0.25 17.42 -5.01
C GLY A 189 1.34 16.52 -5.60
N ASN A 190 2.47 17.14 -5.92
CA ASN A 190 3.63 16.50 -6.56
C ASN A 190 4.86 16.48 -5.65
N ASN A 191 4.89 17.31 -4.61
CA ASN A 191 5.96 17.33 -3.61
C ASN A 191 5.80 16.21 -2.57
N ILE A 192 5.69 14.96 -3.04
CA ILE A 192 5.52 13.76 -2.21
C ILE A 192 6.81 12.93 -2.27
N ILE A 193 7.24 12.45 -1.11
CA ILE A 193 8.33 11.49 -0.93
C ILE A 193 7.78 10.29 -0.18
N PHE A 194 8.12 9.10 -0.64
CA PHE A 194 7.90 7.86 0.09
C PHE A 194 9.24 7.16 0.29
N CYS A 195 9.49 6.68 1.50
CA CYS A 195 10.59 5.77 1.76
C CYS A 195 10.13 4.56 2.58
N ALA A 196 10.76 3.42 2.32
CA ALA A 196 10.59 2.24 3.15
C ALA A 196 11.89 1.46 3.25
N THR A 197 12.06 0.72 4.35
CA THR A 197 13.14 -0.22 4.60
C THR A 197 12.56 -1.56 5.03
N GLY A 198 13.05 -2.65 4.44
CA GLY A 198 12.62 -3.99 4.80
C GLY A 198 13.07 -4.36 6.21
N VAL A 199 12.13 -4.83 7.04
CA VAL A 199 12.42 -5.39 8.37
C VAL A 199 12.56 -6.91 8.24
N SER A 200 11.54 -7.56 7.69
CA SER A 200 11.60 -8.95 7.21
C SER A 200 11.39 -8.98 5.70
N ASP A 201 11.75 -10.09 5.05
CA ASP A 201 11.62 -10.22 3.60
C ASP A 201 10.17 -9.99 3.17
N SER A 202 9.96 -9.11 2.19
CA SER A 202 8.66 -8.73 1.65
C SER A 202 8.72 -8.71 0.12
N PRO A 203 7.55 -8.67 -0.59
CA PRO A 203 7.55 -8.55 -2.05
C PRO A 203 8.28 -7.31 -2.58
N LEU A 204 8.45 -6.27 -1.77
CA LEU A 204 9.06 -4.99 -2.16
C LEU A 204 10.52 -4.87 -1.70
N LEU A 205 10.85 -5.31 -0.48
CA LEU A 205 12.16 -5.14 0.12
C LEU A 205 12.61 -6.39 0.86
N ARG A 206 13.91 -6.71 0.72
CA ARG A 206 14.60 -7.70 1.55
C ARG A 206 14.68 -7.19 2.99
N GLY A 207 14.53 -8.10 3.96
CA GLY A 207 14.67 -7.82 5.38
C GLY A 207 16.10 -7.47 5.77
N VAL A 208 16.28 -7.03 7.01
CA VAL A 208 17.60 -6.75 7.59
C VAL A 208 18.37 -8.06 7.73
N ARG A 209 19.65 -8.07 7.33
CA ARG A 209 20.56 -9.20 7.50
C ARG A 209 21.75 -8.79 8.33
N VAL A 210 22.08 -9.55 9.36
CA VAL A 210 23.26 -9.31 10.20
C VAL A 210 24.28 -10.40 9.91
N ARG A 211 25.54 -10.00 9.68
CA ARG A 211 26.69 -10.89 9.48
C ARG A 211 27.88 -10.33 10.26
N GLY A 212 28.26 -10.98 11.36
CA GLY A 212 29.29 -10.46 12.27
C GLY A 212 28.92 -9.05 12.75
N HIS A 213 29.82 -8.09 12.58
CA HIS A 213 29.62 -6.68 12.94
C HIS A 213 28.97 -5.85 11.84
N THR A 214 28.39 -6.45 10.80
CA THR A 214 27.72 -5.70 9.72
C THR A 214 26.23 -6.01 9.66
N ALA A 215 25.39 -4.98 9.68
CA ALA A 215 24.00 -5.09 9.27
C ALA A 215 23.82 -4.57 7.84
N VAL A 216 23.05 -5.28 7.02
CA VAL A 216 22.69 -4.87 5.67
C VAL A 216 21.19 -4.57 5.63
N THR A 217 20.83 -3.38 5.16
CA THR A 217 19.44 -2.95 4.99
C THR A 217 19.13 -2.64 3.54
N HIS A 218 17.91 -2.96 3.12
CA HIS A 218 17.40 -2.63 1.80
C HIS A 218 16.26 -1.64 1.91
N SER A 219 16.41 -0.51 1.24
CA SER A 219 15.45 0.57 1.25
C SER A 219 15.03 0.96 -0.16
N ILE A 220 13.84 1.53 -0.27
CA ILE A 220 13.35 2.22 -1.45
C ILE A 220 13.08 3.68 -1.09
N LEU A 221 13.49 4.60 -1.96
CA LEU A 221 13.19 6.03 -1.85
C LEU A 221 12.60 6.51 -3.17
N MET A 222 11.43 7.13 -3.10
CA MET A 222 10.67 7.53 -4.28
C MET A 222 10.19 8.98 -4.15
N ARG A 223 10.16 9.69 -5.28
CA ARG A 223 9.65 11.07 -5.35
C ARG A 223 8.62 11.21 -6.46
N ALA A 224 7.46 11.78 -6.15
CA ALA A 224 6.40 11.97 -7.13
C ALA A 224 6.79 12.97 -8.23
N ARG A 225 7.35 14.13 -7.84
CA ARG A 225 7.75 15.19 -8.78
C ARG A 225 8.75 14.73 -9.84
N SER A 226 9.80 14.00 -9.44
CA SER A 226 10.86 13.59 -10.38
C SER A 226 10.64 12.19 -10.95
N ARG A 227 9.62 11.46 -10.47
CA ARG A 227 9.38 10.03 -10.80
C ARG A 227 10.60 9.14 -10.61
N THR A 228 11.52 9.56 -9.74
CA THR A 228 12.76 8.81 -9.48
C THR A 228 12.49 7.78 -8.39
N VAL A 229 12.85 6.54 -8.66
CA VAL A 229 12.90 5.44 -7.70
C VAL A 229 14.35 5.10 -7.45
N ARG A 230 14.76 5.09 -6.18
CA ARG A 230 16.09 4.64 -5.75
C ARG A 230 15.93 3.39 -4.90
N LEU A 231 16.61 2.33 -5.31
CA LEU A 231 16.87 1.17 -4.45
C LEU A 231 18.21 1.42 -3.77
N ILE A 232 18.24 1.32 -2.44
CA ILE A 232 19.39 1.63 -1.61
C ILE A 232 19.72 0.39 -0.80
N GLU A 233 20.90 -0.18 -1.03
CA GLU A 233 21.49 -1.19 -0.18
C GLU A 233 22.56 -0.50 0.67
N ALA A 234 22.42 -0.61 1.99
CA ALA A 234 23.33 0.05 2.93
C ALA A 234 23.96 -0.99 3.87
N TYR A 235 25.27 -0.85 4.05
CA TYR A 235 26.09 -1.65 4.95
C TYR A 235 26.41 -0.81 6.18
N HIS A 236 25.99 -1.28 7.34
CA HIS A 236 26.13 -0.58 8.62
C HIS A 236 27.15 -1.30 9.48
N ASP A 237 28.24 -0.62 9.82
CA ASP A 237 29.22 -1.12 10.77
C ASP A 237 28.69 -0.96 12.21
N LEU A 238 28.33 -2.10 12.80
CA LEU A 238 27.77 -2.19 14.15
C LEU A 238 28.82 -1.99 15.24
N ALA A 239 30.12 -2.14 14.94
CA ALA A 239 31.19 -1.89 15.91
C ALA A 239 31.32 -0.39 16.23
N HIS A 240 30.88 0.48 15.32
CA HIS A 240 30.96 1.93 15.49
C HIS A 240 29.59 2.62 15.58
N LYS A 241 28.48 1.90 15.34
CA LYS A 241 27.15 2.49 15.44
C LYS A 241 26.68 2.60 16.88
N THR A 242 26.03 3.72 17.15
CA THR A 242 25.22 3.95 18.34
C THR A 242 23.74 4.04 17.97
N ILE A 243 22.88 3.73 18.94
CA ILE A 243 21.44 3.96 18.88
C ILE A 243 21.02 4.85 20.04
N ARG A 244 20.17 5.83 19.75
CA ARG A 244 19.53 6.63 20.80
C ARG A 244 18.31 5.89 21.34
N LEU A 245 18.43 5.34 22.54
CA LEU A 245 17.32 4.64 23.19
C LEU A 245 16.29 5.64 23.71
N ARG A 246 15.01 5.44 23.37
CA ARG A 246 13.92 6.31 23.84
C ARG A 246 13.76 6.30 25.36
N SER A 247 14.03 5.15 26.00
CA SER A 247 13.93 4.96 27.45
C SER A 247 14.97 5.78 28.23
N THR A 248 16.21 5.84 27.74
CA THR A 248 17.32 6.52 28.43
C THR A 248 17.62 7.91 27.85
N LYS A 249 17.13 8.21 26.64
CA LYS A 249 17.45 9.39 25.82
C LYS A 249 18.94 9.54 25.48
N ARG A 250 19.75 8.50 25.71
CA ARG A 250 21.21 8.48 25.50
C ARG A 250 21.58 7.67 24.25
N GLU A 251 22.68 8.07 23.62
CA GLU A 251 23.38 7.24 22.62
C GLU A 251 24.00 6.05 23.32
N THR A 252 23.70 4.85 22.83
CA THR A 252 24.20 3.58 23.35
C THR A 252 24.85 2.82 22.21
N PRO A 253 26.10 2.34 22.33
CA PRO A 253 26.70 1.44 21.35
C PRO A 253 25.80 0.25 21.07
N ILE A 254 25.77 -0.22 19.80
CA ILE A 254 25.03 -1.44 19.44
C ILE A 254 25.80 -2.69 19.87
N ALA A 255 27.14 -2.63 19.78
CA ALA A 255 28.06 -3.69 20.19
C ALA A 255 28.43 -3.58 21.68
#